data_AF-A0A365TGM5-F1
#
_entry.id   AF-A0A365TGM5-F1
#
_cell.length_a   1.000
_cell.length_b   1.000
_cell.length_c   1.000
_cell.angle_alpha   90.00
_cell.angle_beta   90.00
_cell.angle_gamma   90.00
#
_symmetry.space_group_name_H-M   'P 1'
#
loop_
_entity.id
_entity.type
_entity.pdbx_description
1 polymer ?
#
loop_
_entity_poly.entity_id
_entity_poly.type
_entity_poly.pdbx_seq_one_letter_code
_entity_poly.pdbx_strand_id
1 'polypeptide(L)'
;MVLEKLKATLSTGKRGLVLAVLLLVAVLAAGFLTGVLGAPKVAGVDNEFGNVSAETTEIETALVVNNPNPVGIRLGKTSVNYTVEMNGVALARGNETGLGLEKGNTTLRFGTAMNNEKIPAWWVTHIRNDEETTLKIHSTVRSSLLGRSVNVPYQQPVETDIIGQFNSTETRPVNANATLVSDPVLYVNETSANWGNVTESETPIRMQMQVYNPKSVPYTVTEIGYRVTMNDVPVGEGTTKRPYAIPPESAKTVKMKTRIQNEKLDEWWVSHLRNDQVTDLKITFYARIELPSGQTIRVPLRNLTYEKHIETNIFGNDSAEGALGPSTGTNGTTTVTTTDGEGATTNGDGTTTGGDGATTAGGETTGASTTDGGTTTDDGLLALEPTDVAS
;
A
#
# COMPACT_ATOMS: atom_id res chain seq x y z
N MET A 1 -19.68 63.74 -31.48
CA MET A 1 -19.16 63.47 -32.83
C MET A 1 -18.05 62.43 -32.79
N VAL A 2 -18.33 61.16 -32.43
CA VAL A 2 -17.46 59.99 -32.70
C VAL A 2 -18.31 58.69 -32.78
N LEU A 3 -19.61 58.79 -33.09
CA LEU A 3 -20.55 57.65 -33.10
C LEU A 3 -20.98 57.25 -34.53
N GLU A 4 -20.17 57.58 -35.54
CA GLU A 4 -20.55 57.42 -36.95
C GLU A 4 -19.37 56.90 -37.78
N LYS A 5 -18.75 55.78 -37.39
CA LYS A 5 -17.94 54.94 -38.30
C LYS A 5 -17.85 53.50 -37.80
N LEU A 6 -18.93 52.74 -37.95
CA LEU A 6 -18.87 51.26 -38.06
C LEU A 6 -20.18 50.71 -38.64
N LYS A 7 -20.63 51.29 -39.76
CA LYS A 7 -21.49 50.59 -40.71
C LYS A 7 -20.59 49.96 -41.77
N ALA A 8 -20.25 48.69 -41.58
CA ALA A 8 -19.79 47.81 -42.67
C ALA A 8 -20.05 46.33 -42.33
N THR A 9 -21.10 45.81 -42.97
CA THR A 9 -21.06 44.55 -43.71
C THR A 9 -20.90 43.23 -42.93
N LEU A 10 -22.00 42.72 -42.36
CA LEU A 10 -22.21 41.28 -42.23
C LEU A 10 -23.40 40.88 -43.12
N SER A 11 -23.16 39.97 -44.07
CA SER A 11 -24.19 39.36 -44.92
C SER A 11 -25.24 38.67 -44.05
N THR A 12 -26.48 38.59 -44.54
CA THR A 12 -27.63 38.02 -43.82
C THR A 12 -27.36 36.63 -43.24
N GLY A 13 -26.49 35.82 -43.86
CA GLY A 13 -26.03 34.53 -43.31
C GLY A 13 -25.10 34.63 -42.09
N LYS A 14 -24.24 35.66 -41.99
CA LYS A 14 -23.40 35.90 -40.81
C LYS A 14 -24.20 36.50 -39.64
N ARG A 15 -25.27 37.24 -39.92
CA ARG A 15 -26.20 37.75 -38.89
C ARG A 15 -26.97 36.61 -38.22
N GLY A 16 -27.40 35.60 -38.99
CA GLY A 16 -28.01 34.38 -38.46
C GLY A 16 -27.07 33.58 -37.56
N LEU A 17 -25.80 33.44 -37.97
CA LEU A 17 -24.77 32.76 -37.16
C LEU A 17 -24.47 33.52 -35.85
N VAL A 18 -24.30 34.84 -35.92
CA VAL A 18 -24.04 35.67 -34.72
C VAL A 18 -25.23 35.67 -33.77
N LEU A 19 -26.45 35.74 -34.29
CA LEU A 19 -27.67 35.61 -33.49
C LEU A 19 -27.82 34.21 -32.88
N ALA A 20 -27.49 33.15 -33.61
CA ALA A 20 -27.53 31.78 -33.10
C ALA A 20 -26.46 31.55 -32.00
N VAL A 21 -25.26 32.09 -32.16
CA VAL A 21 -24.20 32.03 -31.15
C VAL A 21 -24.57 32.86 -29.92
N LEU A 22 -25.13 34.06 -30.10
CA LEU A 22 -25.60 34.88 -28.97
C LEU A 22 -26.78 34.24 -28.25
N LEU A 23 -27.71 33.59 -28.96
CA LEU A 23 -28.79 32.80 -28.37
C LEU A 23 -28.24 31.59 -27.63
N LEU A 24 -27.27 30.88 -28.19
CA LEU A 24 -26.63 29.75 -27.53
C LEU A 24 -25.92 30.19 -26.25
N VAL A 25 -25.16 31.28 -26.30
CA VAL A 25 -24.48 31.86 -25.13
C VAL A 25 -25.49 32.37 -24.11
N ALA A 26 -26.59 33.00 -24.54
CA ALA A 26 -27.65 33.46 -23.64
C ALA A 26 -28.42 32.29 -23.01
N VAL A 27 -28.64 31.19 -23.73
CA VAL A 27 -29.27 29.96 -23.22
C VAL A 27 -28.34 29.21 -22.27
N LEU A 28 -27.04 29.16 -22.56
CA LEU A 28 -26.04 28.59 -21.66
C LEU A 28 -25.86 29.46 -20.40
N ALA A 29 -25.86 30.78 -20.53
CA ALA A 29 -25.80 31.70 -19.39
C ALA A 29 -27.09 31.68 -18.56
N ALA A 30 -28.25 31.65 -19.22
CA ALA A 30 -29.55 31.49 -18.55
C ALA A 30 -29.65 30.14 -17.86
N GLY A 31 -29.23 29.04 -18.50
CA GLY A 31 -29.23 27.70 -17.91
C GLY A 31 -28.30 27.57 -16.71
N PHE A 32 -27.17 28.29 -16.70
CA PHE A 32 -26.27 28.38 -15.55
C PHE A 32 -26.88 29.22 -14.41
N LEU A 33 -27.59 30.30 -14.73
CA LEU A 33 -28.23 31.19 -13.74
C LEU A 33 -29.55 30.62 -13.17
N THR A 34 -30.24 29.76 -13.92
CA THR A 34 -31.50 29.11 -13.50
C THR A 34 -31.29 27.72 -12.87
N GLY A 35 -30.05 27.20 -12.85
CA GLY A 35 -29.71 25.90 -12.27
C GLY A 35 -29.94 24.68 -13.18
N VAL A 36 -30.28 24.90 -14.45
CA VAL A 36 -30.53 23.85 -15.46
C VAL A 36 -29.22 23.24 -16.02
N LEU A 37 -28.11 23.97 -15.97
CA LEU A 37 -26.77 23.47 -16.29
C LEU A 37 -25.95 23.27 -15.01
N GLY A 38 -25.69 22.01 -14.66
CA GLY A 38 -24.96 21.64 -13.44
C GLY A 38 -23.45 21.60 -13.65
N ALA A 39 -22.68 21.88 -12.59
CA ALA A 39 -21.24 21.67 -12.61
C ALA A 39 -20.93 20.16 -12.64
N PRO A 40 -19.94 19.71 -13.44
CA PRO A 40 -19.45 18.35 -13.34
C PRO A 40 -19.00 18.03 -11.91
N LYS A 41 -19.26 16.81 -11.46
CA LYS A 41 -18.89 16.34 -10.12
C LYS A 41 -18.12 15.03 -10.24
N VAL A 42 -17.16 14.83 -9.34
CA VAL A 42 -16.54 13.51 -9.17
C VAL A 42 -17.59 12.59 -8.56
N ALA A 43 -17.92 11.53 -9.29
CA ALA A 43 -18.84 10.49 -8.88
C ALA A 43 -18.11 9.34 -8.18
N GLY A 44 -16.83 9.14 -8.48
CA GLY A 44 -15.95 8.26 -7.73
C GLY A 44 -14.51 8.27 -8.26
N VAL A 45 -13.63 7.68 -7.48
CA VAL A 45 -12.21 7.46 -7.76
C VAL A 45 -11.94 5.99 -7.52
N ASP A 46 -11.16 5.37 -8.40
CA ASP A 46 -10.63 4.01 -8.30
C ASP A 46 -9.10 4.06 -8.47
N ASN A 47 -8.30 3.43 -7.60
CA ASN A 47 -6.84 3.42 -7.64
C ASN A 47 -6.29 2.00 -7.44
N GLU A 48 -5.39 1.60 -8.33
CA GLU A 48 -4.69 0.32 -8.23
C GLU A 48 -3.19 0.52 -8.51
N PHE A 49 -2.37 -0.41 -8.00
CA PHE A 49 -0.98 -0.50 -8.42
C PHE A 49 -0.92 -1.22 -9.78
N GLY A 50 -0.26 -0.58 -10.75
CA GLY A 50 -0.01 -1.13 -12.07
C GLY A 50 1.34 -1.85 -12.12
N ASN A 51 2.11 -1.59 -13.18
CA ASN A 51 3.43 -2.21 -13.36
C ASN A 51 4.42 -1.80 -12.26
N VAL A 52 5.19 -2.78 -11.75
CA VAL A 52 6.15 -2.58 -10.66
C VAL A 52 7.56 -2.98 -11.10
N SER A 53 8.47 -2.02 -11.12
CA SER A 53 9.90 -2.17 -11.41
C SER A 53 10.75 -1.82 -10.18
N ALA A 54 12.08 -1.93 -10.28
CA ALA A 54 12.97 -1.58 -9.16
C ALA A 54 12.89 -0.09 -8.82
N GLU A 55 12.88 0.78 -9.83
CA GLU A 55 12.95 2.22 -9.67
C GLU A 55 11.58 2.89 -9.56
N THR A 56 10.57 2.32 -10.24
CA THR A 56 9.24 2.91 -10.33
C THR A 56 8.11 1.91 -10.09
N THR A 57 7.05 2.40 -9.44
CA THR A 57 5.76 1.73 -9.33
C THR A 57 4.72 2.59 -10.05
N GLU A 58 3.94 2.00 -10.94
CA GLU A 58 2.80 2.69 -11.54
C GLU A 58 1.60 2.68 -10.59
N ILE A 59 0.94 3.83 -10.47
CA ILE A 59 -0.37 3.98 -9.84
C ILE A 59 -1.35 4.28 -10.97
N GLU A 60 -2.25 3.34 -11.23
CA GLU A 60 -3.37 3.53 -12.13
C GLU A 60 -4.52 4.14 -11.36
N THR A 61 -5.13 5.19 -11.91
CA THR A 61 -6.29 5.80 -11.30
C THR A 61 -7.39 5.99 -12.34
N ALA A 62 -8.61 5.59 -12.01
CA ALA A 62 -9.82 5.91 -12.75
C ALA A 62 -10.68 6.93 -11.96
N LEU A 63 -10.85 8.11 -12.53
CA LEU A 63 -11.75 9.15 -12.01
C LEU A 63 -13.06 9.12 -12.79
N VAL A 64 -14.16 8.75 -12.12
CA VAL A 64 -15.49 8.82 -12.69
C VAL A 64 -16.04 10.22 -12.45
N VAL A 65 -16.28 10.97 -13.53
CA VAL A 65 -16.85 12.33 -13.49
C VAL A 65 -18.24 12.30 -14.09
N ASN A 66 -19.24 12.75 -13.34
CA ASN A 66 -20.59 12.96 -13.84
C ASN A 66 -20.75 14.39 -14.36
N ASN A 67 -21.04 14.53 -15.65
CA ASN A 67 -21.45 15.78 -16.27
C ASN A 67 -22.98 15.78 -16.46
N PRO A 68 -23.74 16.56 -15.66
CA PRO A 68 -25.19 16.58 -15.74
C PRO A 68 -25.73 17.34 -16.98
N ASN A 69 -24.85 17.98 -17.76
CA ASN A 69 -25.26 18.82 -18.88
C ASN A 69 -25.63 17.97 -20.10
N PRO A 70 -26.64 18.38 -20.90
CA PRO A 70 -27.09 17.63 -22.07
C PRO A 70 -26.08 17.58 -23.22
N VAL A 71 -24.98 18.32 -23.12
CA VAL A 71 -23.88 18.38 -24.09
C VAL A 71 -22.57 17.99 -23.43
N GLY A 72 -21.75 17.22 -24.15
CA GLY A 72 -20.38 16.93 -23.75
C GLY A 72 -19.52 18.18 -23.81
N ILE A 73 -18.59 18.30 -22.87
CA ILE A 73 -17.64 19.40 -22.80
C ILE A 73 -16.27 18.82 -23.19
N ARG A 74 -15.80 19.14 -24.39
CA ARG A 74 -14.40 18.89 -24.75
C ARG A 74 -13.55 19.91 -24.04
N LEU A 75 -12.95 19.52 -22.92
CA LEU A 75 -12.09 20.40 -22.19
C LEU A 75 -10.67 20.35 -22.79
N GLY A 76 -10.53 20.78 -24.05
CA GLY A 76 -9.24 20.87 -24.75
C GLY A 76 -8.23 21.82 -24.10
N LYS A 77 -8.58 22.46 -22.98
CA LYS A 77 -7.71 23.27 -22.14
C LYS A 77 -7.91 23.00 -20.63
N THR A 78 -8.45 21.84 -20.26
CA THR A 78 -8.45 21.41 -18.85
C THR A 78 -7.23 20.55 -18.60
N SER A 79 -6.60 20.81 -17.46
CA SER A 79 -5.52 20.00 -16.94
C SER A 79 -5.90 19.44 -15.58
N VAL A 80 -5.56 18.19 -15.31
CA VAL A 80 -5.61 17.59 -13.98
C VAL A 80 -4.17 17.46 -13.49
N ASN A 81 -3.86 18.06 -12.35
CA ASN A 81 -2.61 17.81 -11.65
C ASN A 81 -2.91 16.88 -10.48
N TYR A 82 -2.05 15.89 -10.28
CA TYR A 82 -2.20 14.86 -9.28
C TYR A 82 -0.91 14.76 -8.46
N THR A 83 -1.03 14.59 -7.15
CA THR A 83 0.11 14.34 -6.26
C THR A 83 -0.29 13.32 -5.22
N VAL A 84 0.54 12.27 -5.07
CA VAL A 84 0.40 11.24 -4.04
C VAL A 84 1.41 11.50 -2.95
N GLU A 85 0.93 11.59 -1.72
CA GLU A 85 1.75 11.77 -0.54
C GLU A 85 1.39 10.71 0.49
N MET A 86 2.40 10.12 1.15
CA MET A 86 2.18 9.28 2.32
C MET A 86 2.92 9.93 3.49
N ASN A 87 2.18 10.33 4.53
CA ASN A 87 2.73 11.10 5.66
C ASN A 87 3.50 12.37 5.26
N GLY A 88 3.07 13.02 4.17
CA GLY A 88 3.70 14.22 3.64
C GLY A 88 4.95 13.98 2.78
N VAL A 89 5.36 12.73 2.58
CA VAL A 89 6.40 12.38 1.60
C VAL A 89 5.72 12.26 0.23
N ALA A 90 6.03 13.17 -0.69
CA ALA A 90 5.51 13.13 -2.05
C ALA A 90 6.18 12.00 -2.85
N LEU A 91 5.42 10.96 -3.16
CA LEU A 91 5.88 9.75 -3.84
C LEU A 91 5.69 9.83 -5.36
N ALA A 92 4.62 10.49 -5.81
CA ALA A 92 4.27 10.58 -7.22
C ALA A 92 3.64 11.95 -7.56
N ARG A 93 3.90 12.43 -8.78
CA ARG A 93 3.23 13.63 -9.35
C ARG A 93 2.89 13.36 -10.80
N GLY A 94 1.67 13.71 -11.20
CA GLY A 94 1.18 13.57 -12.56
C GLY A 94 0.50 14.83 -13.08
N ASN A 95 0.51 15.02 -14.39
CA ASN A 95 -0.25 16.06 -15.07
C ASN A 95 -0.87 15.48 -16.34
N GLU A 96 -2.19 15.62 -16.48
CA GLU A 96 -2.90 15.21 -17.68
C GLU A 96 -3.67 16.38 -18.28
N THR A 97 -3.76 16.45 -19.62
CA THR A 97 -4.42 17.55 -20.33
C THR A 97 -5.36 17.06 -21.42
N GLY A 98 -6.27 17.94 -21.88
CA GLY A 98 -7.10 17.67 -23.05
C GLY A 98 -8.29 16.73 -22.80
N LEU A 99 -8.66 16.56 -21.54
CA LEU A 99 -9.69 15.61 -21.12
C LEU A 99 -11.08 15.98 -21.68
N GLY A 100 -11.75 15.02 -22.30
CA GLY A 100 -13.14 15.17 -22.73
C GLY A 100 -14.09 14.69 -21.63
N LEU A 101 -15.14 15.45 -21.33
CA LEU A 101 -16.26 14.97 -20.54
C LEU A 101 -17.47 14.80 -21.46
N GLU A 102 -18.00 13.60 -21.54
CA GLU A 102 -19.26 13.36 -22.24
C GLU A 102 -20.45 13.80 -21.37
N LYS A 103 -21.68 13.63 -21.85
CA LYS A 103 -22.86 13.75 -20.99
C LYS A 103 -22.94 12.53 -20.08
N GLY A 104 -23.28 12.72 -18.81
CA GLY A 104 -23.38 11.62 -17.83
C GLY A 104 -22.02 11.25 -17.25
N ASN A 105 -21.82 9.98 -16.93
CA ASN A 105 -20.56 9.51 -16.37
C ASN A 105 -19.49 9.39 -17.46
N THR A 106 -18.29 9.88 -17.18
CA THR A 106 -17.10 9.67 -17.99
C THR A 106 -15.99 9.19 -17.08
N THR A 107 -15.35 8.08 -17.45
CA THR A 107 -14.20 7.54 -16.70
C THR A 107 -12.91 8.05 -17.33
N LEU A 108 -12.18 8.84 -16.57
CA LEU A 108 -10.87 9.37 -16.95
C LEU A 108 -9.80 8.49 -16.32
N ARG A 109 -8.92 7.89 -17.13
CA ARG A 109 -7.87 6.99 -16.66
C ARG A 109 -6.52 7.66 -16.80
N PHE A 110 -5.68 7.52 -15.78
CA PHE A 110 -4.35 8.10 -15.74
C PHE A 110 -3.39 7.16 -15.02
N GLY A 111 -2.17 7.05 -15.55
CA GLY A 111 -1.07 6.33 -14.91
C GLY A 111 -0.08 7.34 -14.34
N THR A 112 0.32 7.17 -13.09
CA THR A 112 1.35 8.02 -12.46
C THR A 112 2.50 7.16 -12.00
N ALA A 113 3.71 7.49 -12.43
CA ALA A 113 4.92 6.85 -11.94
C ALA A 113 5.30 7.37 -10.54
N MET A 114 5.32 6.46 -9.57
CA MET A 114 5.86 6.66 -8.24
C MET A 114 7.36 6.35 -8.23
N ASN A 115 8.16 7.18 -7.55
CA ASN A 115 9.60 6.93 -7.39
C ASN A 115 9.87 6.08 -6.12
N ASN A 116 10.37 4.86 -6.31
CA ASN A 116 10.63 3.91 -5.22
C ASN A 116 11.76 4.36 -4.29
N GLU A 117 12.69 5.22 -4.73
CA GLU A 117 13.75 5.79 -3.88
C GLU A 117 13.18 6.63 -2.72
N LYS A 118 11.89 7.00 -2.77
CA LYS A 118 11.20 7.72 -1.71
C LYS A 118 10.60 6.81 -0.63
N ILE A 119 10.55 5.50 -0.86
CA ILE A 119 10.03 4.53 0.11
C ILE A 119 10.78 4.55 1.43
N PRO A 120 12.13 4.58 1.49
CA PRO A 120 12.84 4.69 2.76
C PRO A 120 12.45 5.93 3.56
N ALA A 121 12.25 7.07 2.90
CA ALA A 121 11.83 8.30 3.56
C ALA A 121 10.40 8.19 4.12
N TRP A 122 9.47 7.63 3.34
CA TRP A 122 8.11 7.35 3.81
C TRP A 122 8.12 6.38 5.00
N TRP A 123 8.84 5.26 4.91
CA TRP A 123 8.94 4.27 5.97
C TRP A 123 9.34 4.89 7.31
N VAL A 124 10.33 5.79 7.30
CA VAL A 124 10.74 6.51 8.52
C VAL A 124 9.60 7.30 9.13
N THR A 125 8.77 7.96 8.32
CA THR A 125 7.59 8.69 8.81
C THR A 125 6.52 7.75 9.36
N HIS A 126 6.31 6.60 8.71
CA HIS A 126 5.35 5.59 9.15
C HIS A 126 5.70 5.05 10.54
N ILE A 127 6.94 4.60 10.74
CA ILE A 127 7.36 4.06 12.05
C ILE A 127 7.39 5.15 13.14
N ARG A 128 7.69 6.41 12.79
CA ARG A 128 7.66 7.53 13.75
C ARG A 128 6.25 7.95 14.16
N ASN A 129 5.27 7.68 13.31
CA ASN A 129 3.85 7.91 13.57
C ASN A 129 3.21 6.62 14.08
N ASP A 130 3.91 5.85 14.92
CA ASP A 130 3.40 4.62 15.55
C ASP A 130 2.83 3.60 14.55
N GLU A 131 3.49 3.44 13.40
CA GLU A 131 3.06 2.53 12.33
C GLU A 131 1.73 2.94 11.68
N GLU A 132 1.46 4.25 11.65
CA GLU A 132 0.35 4.85 10.93
C GLU A 132 0.84 5.64 9.71
N THR A 133 0.14 5.49 8.60
CA THR A 133 0.29 6.31 7.40
C THR A 133 -1.03 6.94 7.01
N THR A 134 -1.03 8.25 6.76
CA THR A 134 -2.10 8.88 5.99
C THR A 134 -1.67 9.00 4.54
N LEU A 135 -2.28 8.21 3.66
CA LEU A 135 -2.24 8.42 2.22
C LEU A 135 -3.07 9.66 1.90
N LYS A 136 -2.50 10.59 1.13
CA LYS A 136 -3.19 11.78 0.61
C LYS A 136 -3.00 11.85 -0.89
N ILE A 137 -4.12 12.01 -1.56
CA ILE A 137 -4.19 12.21 -2.99
C ILE A 137 -4.77 13.60 -3.23
N HIS A 138 -3.94 14.47 -3.79
CA HIS A 138 -4.31 15.84 -4.11
C HIS A 138 -4.49 16.00 -5.61
N SER A 139 -5.75 16.06 -6.03
CA SER A 139 -6.12 16.29 -7.43
C SER A 139 -6.61 17.72 -7.62
N THR A 140 -6.01 18.45 -8.55
CA THR A 140 -6.45 19.79 -8.95
C THR A 140 -6.88 19.79 -10.40
N VAL A 141 -8.18 19.94 -10.63
CA VAL A 141 -8.77 20.09 -11.96
C VAL A 141 -8.82 21.57 -12.32
N ARG A 142 -8.08 22.01 -13.34
CA ARG A 142 -8.07 23.40 -13.81
C ARG A 142 -8.73 23.52 -15.17
N SER A 143 -9.71 24.42 -15.31
CA SER A 143 -10.30 24.78 -16.60
C SER A 143 -9.78 26.14 -17.06
N SER A 144 -8.93 26.14 -18.09
CA SER A 144 -8.41 27.40 -18.67
C SER A 144 -9.50 28.22 -19.38
N LEU A 145 -10.60 27.57 -19.80
CA LEU A 145 -11.74 28.25 -20.43
C LEU A 145 -12.53 29.09 -19.41
N LEU A 146 -12.71 28.55 -18.20
CA LEU A 146 -13.49 29.20 -17.14
C LEU A 146 -12.61 30.00 -16.16
N GLY A 147 -11.28 29.85 -16.23
CA GLY A 147 -10.35 30.42 -15.26
C GLY A 147 -10.59 29.89 -13.83
N ARG A 148 -11.11 28.67 -13.69
CA ARG A 148 -11.49 28.06 -12.40
C ARG A 148 -10.70 26.79 -12.14
N SER A 149 -10.45 26.51 -10.87
CA SER A 149 -9.86 25.27 -10.38
C SER A 149 -10.71 24.63 -9.30
N VAL A 150 -10.79 23.30 -9.30
CA VAL A 150 -11.45 22.50 -8.26
C VAL A 150 -10.43 21.55 -7.67
N ASN A 151 -10.37 21.50 -6.34
CA ASN A 151 -9.55 20.54 -5.62
C ASN A 151 -10.42 19.35 -5.21
N VAL A 152 -9.94 18.15 -5.45
CA VAL A 152 -10.58 16.90 -5.07
C VAL A 152 -9.62 16.19 -4.11
N PRO A 153 -9.83 16.34 -2.78
CA PRO A 153 -9.01 15.65 -1.81
C PRO A 153 -9.49 14.20 -1.66
N TYR A 154 -8.55 13.28 -1.55
CA TYR A 154 -8.79 11.92 -1.08
C TYR A 154 -7.77 11.58 -0.01
N GLN A 155 -8.21 10.92 1.07
CA GLN A 155 -7.35 10.53 2.18
C GLN A 155 -7.75 9.15 2.69
N GLN A 156 -6.75 8.33 2.99
CA GLN A 156 -6.94 6.98 3.51
C GLN A 156 -5.91 6.70 4.60
N PRO A 157 -6.33 6.32 5.82
CA PRO A 157 -5.40 5.82 6.83
C PRO A 157 -4.98 4.39 6.51
N VAL A 158 -3.73 4.07 6.81
CA VAL A 158 -3.14 2.74 6.70
C VAL A 158 -2.37 2.49 7.99
N GLU A 159 -2.74 1.45 8.73
CA GLU A 159 -2.14 1.08 10.01
C GLU A 159 -1.49 -0.28 9.88
N THR A 160 -0.35 -0.47 10.55
CA THR A 160 0.29 -1.78 10.66
C THR A 160 0.69 -2.08 12.09
N ASP A 161 1.02 -3.34 12.36
CA ASP A 161 1.64 -3.77 13.61
C ASP A 161 2.78 -4.73 13.26
N ILE A 162 3.93 -4.21 12.86
CA ILE A 162 5.02 -5.02 12.29
C ILE A 162 5.73 -5.84 13.37
N ILE A 163 5.81 -5.35 14.62
CA ILE A 163 6.60 -5.98 15.69
C ILE A 163 5.82 -6.33 16.97
N GLY A 164 4.54 -6.00 17.08
CA GLY A 164 3.77 -6.14 18.33
C GLY A 164 3.68 -7.56 18.86
N GLN A 165 3.52 -8.57 17.99
CA GLN A 165 3.45 -9.99 18.40
C GLN A 165 4.79 -10.52 18.96
N PHE A 166 5.88 -9.73 18.93
CA PHE A 166 7.14 -10.09 19.58
C PHE A 166 7.03 -10.00 21.11
N ASN A 167 6.06 -9.22 21.61
CA ASN A 167 5.72 -9.18 23.01
C ASN A 167 5.00 -10.48 23.40
N SER A 168 5.66 -11.30 24.21
CA SER A 168 5.13 -12.59 24.64
C SER A 168 5.63 -12.94 26.04
N THR A 169 4.76 -13.56 26.84
CA THR A 169 5.07 -14.14 28.16
C THR A 169 5.16 -15.67 28.10
N GLU A 170 5.14 -16.24 26.90
CA GLU A 170 5.26 -17.69 26.71
C GLU A 170 6.69 -18.16 26.95
N THR A 171 6.83 -19.10 27.89
CA THR A 171 8.11 -19.75 28.19
C THR A 171 8.47 -20.77 27.12
N ARG A 172 9.60 -20.53 26.44
CA ARG A 172 10.08 -21.33 25.32
C ARG A 172 11.43 -21.96 25.62
N PRO A 173 11.60 -23.28 25.42
CA PRO A 173 12.88 -23.94 25.66
C PRO A 173 13.88 -23.61 24.55
N VAL A 174 15.15 -23.50 24.92
CA VAL A 174 16.30 -23.43 24.02
C VAL A 174 17.00 -24.76 24.03
N ASN A 175 16.94 -25.47 22.90
CA ASN A 175 17.49 -26.82 22.75
C ASN A 175 18.73 -26.78 21.85
N ALA A 176 19.88 -27.11 22.42
CA ALA A 176 21.16 -27.21 21.72
C ALA A 176 21.25 -28.44 20.81
N ASN A 177 20.51 -29.51 21.12
CA ASN A 177 20.59 -30.82 20.45
C ASN A 177 22.05 -31.32 20.34
N ALA A 178 22.85 -31.10 21.39
CA ALA A 178 24.27 -31.42 21.42
C ALA A 178 24.54 -32.49 22.48
N THR A 179 25.34 -33.51 22.13
CA THR A 179 25.63 -34.66 23.02
C THR A 179 26.28 -34.26 24.34
N LEU A 180 27.01 -33.13 24.38
CA LEU A 180 27.77 -32.69 25.54
C LEU A 180 26.91 -31.99 26.61
N VAL A 181 25.68 -31.59 26.29
CA VAL A 181 24.82 -30.85 27.22
C VAL A 181 23.38 -31.33 27.12
N SER A 182 22.72 -31.53 28.28
CA SER A 182 21.32 -31.89 28.31
C SER A 182 20.43 -30.71 27.94
N ASP A 183 19.45 -30.95 27.07
CA ASP A 183 18.42 -29.97 26.76
C ASP A 183 17.32 -29.95 27.84
N PRO A 184 16.63 -28.82 28.01
CA PRO A 184 16.96 -27.50 27.45
C PRO A 184 18.20 -26.90 28.12
N VAL A 185 18.99 -26.18 27.33
CA VAL A 185 20.18 -25.46 27.84
C VAL A 185 19.79 -24.15 28.54
N LEU A 186 18.73 -23.49 28.06
CA LEU A 186 18.17 -22.27 28.61
C LEU A 186 16.65 -22.26 28.36
N TYR A 187 15.93 -21.40 29.06
CA TYR A 187 14.56 -21.02 28.74
C TYR A 187 14.52 -19.52 28.42
N VAL A 188 13.61 -19.13 27.52
CA VAL A 188 13.23 -17.73 27.34
C VAL A 188 11.80 -17.59 27.82
N ASN A 189 11.64 -16.92 28.97
CA ASN A 189 10.34 -16.80 29.64
C ASN A 189 9.49 -15.70 29.01
N GLU A 190 10.12 -14.60 28.62
CA GLU A 190 9.44 -13.41 28.13
C GLU A 190 10.27 -12.76 27.02
N THR A 191 9.58 -12.19 26.04
CA THR A 191 10.18 -11.35 25.00
C THR A 191 9.42 -10.05 24.88
N SER A 192 10.14 -8.96 24.58
CA SER A 192 9.52 -7.70 24.18
C SER A 192 10.32 -6.99 23.11
N ALA A 193 9.63 -6.23 22.25
CA ALA A 193 10.24 -5.40 21.22
C ALA A 193 9.57 -4.02 21.17
N ASN A 194 10.37 -3.01 20.87
CA ASN A 194 9.89 -1.65 20.62
C ASN A 194 10.78 -1.00 19.56
N TRP A 195 10.24 -0.06 18.80
CA TRP A 195 11.04 0.75 17.91
C TRP A 195 12.10 1.58 18.66
N GLY A 196 13.26 1.70 18.03
CA GLY A 196 14.32 2.59 18.48
C GLY A 196 14.19 3.99 17.86
N ASN A 197 15.27 4.77 17.96
CA ASN A 197 15.34 6.05 17.25
C ASN A 197 15.55 5.80 15.76
N VAL A 198 14.48 5.93 14.98
CA VAL A 198 14.48 5.73 13.52
C VAL A 198 15.22 6.87 12.83
N THR A 199 16.05 6.53 11.85
CA THR A 199 16.85 7.46 11.04
C THR A 199 16.61 7.19 9.55
N GLU A 200 17.15 8.03 8.67
CA GLU A 200 17.05 7.80 7.22
C GLU A 200 17.69 6.48 6.79
N SER A 201 18.81 6.09 7.40
CA SER A 201 19.58 4.90 7.02
C SER A 201 19.18 3.61 7.74
N GLU A 202 18.71 3.72 8.99
CA GLU A 202 18.40 2.55 9.82
C GLU A 202 17.09 2.73 10.61
N THR A 203 16.32 1.65 10.70
CA THR A 203 15.17 1.49 11.60
C THR A 203 15.53 0.47 12.69
N PRO A 204 15.94 0.93 13.89
CA PRO A 204 16.34 0.01 14.96
C PRO A 204 15.14 -0.61 15.67
N ILE A 205 15.25 -1.88 16.07
CA ILE A 205 14.30 -2.55 16.97
C ILE A 205 15.04 -2.90 18.26
N ARG A 206 14.53 -2.43 19.39
CA ARG A 206 15.06 -2.70 20.73
C ARG A 206 14.32 -3.91 21.30
N MET A 207 15.03 -5.02 21.41
CA MET A 207 14.48 -6.28 21.91
C MET A 207 15.01 -6.60 23.31
N GLN A 208 14.17 -7.20 24.13
CA GLN A 208 14.55 -7.74 25.44
C GLN A 208 14.04 -9.17 25.57
N MET A 209 14.84 -10.03 26.18
CA MET A 209 14.53 -11.44 26.42
C MET A 209 14.84 -11.77 27.89
N GLN A 210 13.89 -12.34 28.62
CA GLN A 210 14.13 -12.86 29.96
C GLN A 210 14.63 -14.31 29.85
N VAL A 211 15.94 -14.52 30.01
CA VAL A 211 16.58 -15.81 29.80
C VAL A 211 16.82 -16.49 31.14
N TYR A 212 16.25 -17.67 31.36
CA TYR A 212 16.43 -18.48 32.57
C TYR A 212 17.39 -19.64 32.31
N ASN A 213 18.33 -19.85 33.22
CA ASN A 213 19.24 -20.98 33.19
C ASN A 213 18.77 -22.07 34.16
N PRO A 214 18.31 -23.24 33.69
CA PRO A 214 17.85 -24.32 34.55
C PRO A 214 19.00 -25.15 35.15
N LYS A 215 20.26 -24.84 34.83
CA LYS A 215 21.42 -25.62 35.26
C LYS A 215 22.01 -25.04 36.54
N SER A 216 22.65 -25.90 37.32
CA SER A 216 23.36 -25.55 38.55
C SER A 216 24.73 -24.85 38.31
N VAL A 217 25.08 -24.59 37.06
CA VAL A 217 26.33 -23.94 36.63
C VAL A 217 26.02 -22.76 35.71
N PRO A 218 26.81 -21.67 35.74
CA PRO A 218 26.55 -20.51 34.91
C PRO A 218 26.86 -20.78 33.45
N TYR A 219 26.07 -20.18 32.55
CA TYR A 219 26.35 -20.14 31.12
C TYR A 219 26.67 -18.72 30.66
N THR A 220 27.57 -18.59 29.70
CA THR A 220 27.87 -17.29 29.07
C THR A 220 27.31 -17.30 27.65
N VAL A 221 26.31 -16.46 27.40
CA VAL A 221 25.87 -16.18 26.03
C VAL A 221 26.82 -15.13 25.46
N THR A 222 27.75 -15.57 24.61
CA THR A 222 28.82 -14.71 24.07
C THR A 222 28.33 -13.83 22.93
N GLU A 223 27.39 -14.34 22.14
CA GLU A 223 26.84 -13.70 20.95
C GLU A 223 25.39 -14.14 20.76
N ILE A 224 24.52 -13.21 20.37
CA ILE A 224 23.22 -13.50 19.76
C ILE A 224 23.23 -12.85 18.40
N GLY A 225 23.10 -13.67 17.36
CA GLY A 225 22.98 -13.18 15.99
C GLY A 225 21.55 -13.22 15.49
N TYR A 226 21.23 -12.31 14.58
CA TYR A 226 19.91 -12.19 13.97
C TYR A 226 20.00 -11.98 12.46
N ARG A 227 18.94 -12.35 11.76
CA ARG A 227 18.67 -11.99 10.37
C ARG A 227 17.18 -11.66 10.20
N VAL A 228 16.90 -10.57 9.53
CA VAL A 228 15.57 -10.07 9.17
C VAL A 228 15.41 -10.17 7.65
N THR A 229 14.33 -10.80 7.22
CA THR A 229 13.89 -10.83 5.82
C THR A 229 12.45 -10.36 5.71
N MET A 230 12.10 -9.70 4.61
CA MET A 230 10.73 -9.33 4.27
C MET A 230 10.50 -9.80 2.84
N ASN A 231 9.60 -10.78 2.64
CA ASN A 231 9.44 -11.50 1.36
C ASN A 231 10.77 -12.04 0.81
N ASP A 232 11.54 -12.72 1.67
CA ASP A 232 12.89 -13.23 1.40
C ASP A 232 13.97 -12.18 1.05
N VAL A 233 13.62 -10.88 0.97
CA VAL A 233 14.59 -9.78 0.81
C VAL A 233 15.33 -9.56 2.14
N PRO A 234 16.67 -9.71 2.20
CA PRO A 234 17.43 -9.52 3.42
C PRO A 234 17.57 -8.03 3.76
N VAL A 235 16.74 -7.56 4.69
CA VAL A 235 16.72 -6.14 5.10
C VAL A 235 17.55 -5.86 6.35
N GLY A 236 18.07 -6.87 7.04
CA GLY A 236 18.94 -6.63 8.20
C GLY A 236 19.60 -7.88 8.76
N GLU A 237 20.85 -7.76 9.20
CA GLU A 237 21.55 -8.79 9.97
C GLU A 237 22.56 -8.19 10.92
N GLY A 238 22.94 -8.94 11.95
CA GLY A 238 23.93 -8.49 12.93
C GLY A 238 24.03 -9.39 14.14
N THR A 239 24.83 -8.96 15.10
CA THR A 239 25.08 -9.68 16.36
C THR A 239 25.12 -8.74 17.56
N THR A 240 24.85 -9.28 18.75
CA THR A 240 25.08 -8.56 20.01
C THR A 240 26.57 -8.34 20.23
N LYS A 241 26.93 -7.18 20.75
CA LYS A 241 28.35 -6.79 20.97
C LYS A 241 28.91 -7.20 22.34
N ARG A 242 28.05 -7.66 23.26
CA ARG A 242 28.44 -7.91 24.66
C ARG A 242 27.98 -9.30 25.09
N PRO A 243 28.85 -10.05 25.80
CA PRO A 243 28.47 -11.31 26.39
C PRO A 243 27.56 -11.09 27.61
N TYR A 244 26.72 -12.08 27.91
CA TYR A 244 25.83 -12.13 29.06
C TYR A 244 26.12 -13.39 29.88
N ALA A 245 26.53 -13.21 31.14
CA ALA A 245 26.55 -14.31 32.11
C ALA A 245 25.14 -14.54 32.65
N ILE A 246 24.64 -15.75 32.47
CA ILE A 246 23.34 -16.22 32.98
C ILE A 246 23.62 -17.09 34.21
N PRO A 247 23.34 -16.60 35.43
CA PRO A 247 23.67 -17.31 36.66
C PRO A 247 22.94 -18.66 36.76
N PRO A 248 23.42 -19.59 37.60
CA PRO A 248 22.72 -20.85 37.86
C PRO A 248 21.29 -20.62 38.38
N GLU A 249 20.35 -21.46 37.94
CA GLU A 249 18.97 -21.53 38.46
C GLU A 249 18.29 -20.15 38.57
N SER A 250 18.63 -19.24 37.65
CA SER A 250 18.27 -17.83 37.73
C SER A 250 17.98 -17.26 36.36
N ALA A 251 17.20 -16.18 36.33
CA ALA A 251 16.89 -15.42 35.12
C ALA A 251 17.79 -14.19 34.96
N LYS A 252 18.09 -13.84 33.71
CA LYS A 252 18.81 -12.63 33.31
C LYS A 252 18.14 -12.00 32.11
N THR A 253 17.92 -10.69 32.16
CA THR A 253 17.46 -9.93 31.00
C THR A 253 18.60 -9.70 30.02
N VAL A 254 18.45 -10.24 28.82
CA VAL A 254 19.34 -10.00 27.68
C VAL A 254 18.73 -8.92 26.81
N LYS A 255 19.51 -7.90 26.44
CA LYS A 255 19.07 -6.77 25.61
C LYS A 255 19.76 -6.84 24.26
N MET A 256 18.98 -6.71 23.20
CA MET A 256 19.47 -6.76 21.83
C MET A 256 18.97 -5.54 21.06
N LYS A 257 19.82 -5.03 20.17
CA LYS A 257 19.44 -4.01 19.20
C LYS A 257 19.58 -4.64 17.82
N THR A 258 18.46 -4.95 17.20
CA THR A 258 18.44 -5.31 15.79
C THR A 258 18.16 -4.03 14.97
N ARG A 259 18.38 -4.09 13.67
CA ARG A 259 18.17 -2.97 12.76
C ARG A 259 17.76 -3.48 11.38
N ILE A 260 16.83 -2.78 10.79
CA ILE A 260 16.50 -2.80 9.37
C ILE A 260 17.37 -1.73 8.69
N GLN A 261 17.97 -2.08 7.55
CA GLN A 261 18.74 -1.19 6.69
C GLN A 261 17.78 -0.59 5.67
N ASN A 262 17.52 0.72 5.78
CA ASN A 262 16.44 1.34 5.04
C ASN A 262 16.72 1.42 3.53
N GLU A 263 17.99 1.39 3.13
CA GLU A 263 18.43 1.26 1.74
C GLU A 263 18.03 -0.06 1.05
N LYS A 264 17.44 -1.01 1.79
CA LYS A 264 16.90 -2.27 1.25
C LYS A 264 15.37 -2.26 1.12
N LEU A 265 14.72 -1.17 1.51
CA LEU A 265 13.26 -1.11 1.59
C LEU A 265 12.60 -0.83 0.24
N ASP A 266 13.30 -0.22 -0.70
CA ASP A 266 12.85 -0.09 -2.09
C ASP A 266 12.73 -1.48 -2.77
N GLU A 267 13.69 -2.38 -2.54
CA GLU A 267 13.63 -3.77 -3.02
C GLU A 267 12.49 -4.54 -2.35
N TRP A 268 12.35 -4.41 -1.02
CA TRP A 268 11.22 -5.00 -0.29
C TRP A 268 9.88 -4.50 -0.84
N TRP A 269 9.74 -3.19 -1.08
CA TRP A 269 8.52 -2.59 -1.58
C TRP A 269 8.04 -3.22 -2.88
N VAL A 270 8.96 -3.46 -3.82
CA VAL A 270 8.65 -4.16 -5.08
C VAL A 270 8.13 -5.56 -4.83
N SER A 271 8.77 -6.32 -3.94
CA SER A 271 8.29 -7.67 -3.59
C SER A 271 6.92 -7.65 -2.93
N HIS A 272 6.65 -6.65 -2.08
CA HIS A 272 5.39 -6.48 -1.38
C HIS A 272 4.23 -6.21 -2.34
N LEU A 273 4.41 -5.30 -3.31
CA LEU A 273 3.39 -5.01 -4.31
C LEU A 273 3.16 -6.18 -5.28
N ARG A 274 4.22 -6.91 -5.64
CA ARG A 274 4.08 -8.12 -6.50
C ARG A 274 3.37 -9.28 -5.80
N ASN A 275 3.38 -9.29 -4.48
CA ASN A 275 2.64 -10.24 -3.66
C ASN A 275 1.31 -9.61 -3.18
N ASP A 276 0.63 -8.83 -4.01
CA ASP A 276 -0.69 -8.25 -3.69
C ASP A 276 -0.72 -7.45 -2.37
N GLN A 277 0.31 -6.63 -2.13
CA GLN A 277 0.47 -5.87 -0.89
C GLN A 277 0.57 -6.76 0.35
N VAL A 278 1.26 -7.90 0.22
CA VAL A 278 1.53 -8.83 1.31
C VAL A 278 3.03 -8.90 1.58
N THR A 279 3.38 -8.93 2.87
CA THR A 279 4.74 -9.12 3.35
C THR A 279 4.81 -10.25 4.36
N ASP A 280 5.63 -11.26 4.07
CA ASP A 280 6.10 -12.22 5.06
C ASP A 280 7.38 -11.68 5.73
N LEU A 281 7.22 -11.13 6.93
CA LEU A 281 8.34 -10.70 7.77
C LEU A 281 8.86 -11.88 8.59
N LYS A 282 10.16 -12.16 8.49
CA LYS A 282 10.82 -13.22 9.25
C LYS A 282 12.07 -12.71 9.96
N ILE A 283 12.15 -12.94 11.28
CA ILE A 283 13.34 -12.67 12.09
C ILE A 283 13.83 -13.98 12.71
N THR A 284 15.01 -14.41 12.29
CA THR A 284 15.66 -15.62 12.82
C THR A 284 16.77 -15.26 13.78
N PHE A 285 16.98 -16.08 14.82
CA PHE A 285 18.02 -15.87 15.82
C PHE A 285 18.86 -17.12 16.05
N TYR A 286 20.12 -16.91 16.44
CA TYR A 286 20.99 -17.94 17.00
C TYR A 286 21.77 -17.38 18.19
N ALA A 287 22.13 -18.24 19.13
CA ALA A 287 23.02 -17.89 20.23
C ALA A 287 24.34 -18.67 20.14
N ARG A 288 25.44 -18.07 20.59
CA ARG A 288 26.67 -18.77 20.93
C ARG A 288 26.78 -18.84 22.45
N ILE A 289 26.77 -20.06 22.97
CA ILE A 289 26.80 -20.32 24.41
C ILE A 289 28.14 -20.97 24.74
N GLU A 290 28.90 -20.33 25.63
CA GLU A 290 30.09 -20.90 26.22
C GLU A 290 29.69 -21.70 27.46
N LEU A 291 30.05 -22.99 27.43
CA LEU A 291 29.83 -23.95 28.50
C LEU A 291 30.92 -23.81 29.58
N PRO A 292 30.71 -24.34 30.80
CA PRO A 292 31.73 -24.30 31.86
C PRO A 292 33.06 -25.00 31.51
N SER A 293 33.05 -25.89 30.51
CA SER A 293 34.26 -26.51 29.96
C SER A 293 35.12 -25.58 29.11
N GLY A 294 34.66 -24.35 28.82
CA GLY A 294 35.27 -23.41 27.88
C GLY A 294 34.92 -23.67 26.41
N GLN A 295 34.15 -24.72 26.10
CA GLN A 295 33.67 -24.98 24.74
C GLN A 295 32.49 -24.07 24.39
N THR A 296 32.49 -23.52 23.18
CA THR A 296 31.35 -22.75 22.64
C THR A 296 30.51 -23.60 21.70
N ILE A 297 29.19 -23.59 21.90
CA ILE A 297 28.20 -24.20 21.01
C ILE A 297 27.34 -23.13 20.35
N ARG A 298 26.95 -23.34 19.09
CA ARG A 298 26.00 -22.48 18.38
C ARG A 298 24.62 -23.13 18.40
N VAL A 299 23.66 -22.44 19.00
CA VAL A 299 22.30 -22.94 19.20
C VAL A 299 21.32 -22.11 18.36
N PRO A 300 20.61 -22.70 17.39
CA PRO A 300 19.54 -22.00 16.69
C PRO A 300 18.36 -21.78 17.64
N LEU A 301 17.87 -20.55 17.75
CA LEU A 301 16.75 -20.23 18.64
C LEU A 301 15.44 -20.39 17.89
N ARG A 302 15.14 -21.61 17.42
CA ARG A 302 14.02 -21.89 16.51
C ARG A 302 12.67 -21.44 17.07
N ASN A 303 12.44 -21.68 18.36
CA ASN A 303 11.22 -21.29 19.06
C ASN A 303 11.09 -19.77 19.27
N LEU A 304 12.15 -18.99 18.99
CA LEU A 304 12.15 -17.54 19.00
C LEU A 304 12.11 -16.94 17.60
N THR A 305 12.02 -17.77 16.55
CA THR A 305 11.81 -17.28 15.19
C THR A 305 10.51 -16.53 15.15
N TYR A 306 10.57 -15.30 14.69
CA TYR A 306 9.42 -14.44 14.51
C TYR A 306 9.00 -14.50 13.05
N GLU A 307 7.74 -14.84 12.79
CA GLU A 307 7.16 -14.83 11.45
C GLU A 307 5.84 -14.07 11.53
N LYS A 308 5.68 -13.02 10.71
CA LYS A 308 4.44 -12.25 10.62
C LYS A 308 4.00 -12.13 9.18
N HIS A 309 2.73 -12.44 8.94
CA HIS A 309 2.03 -12.08 7.71
C HIS A 309 1.45 -10.68 7.87
N ILE A 310 1.85 -9.77 6.99
CA ILE A 310 1.44 -8.37 7.01
C ILE A 310 0.76 -8.08 5.69
N GLU A 311 -0.52 -7.74 5.74
CA GLU A 311 -1.32 -7.34 4.60
C GLU A 311 -1.60 -5.84 4.71
N THR A 312 -1.54 -5.13 3.60
CA THR A 312 -1.97 -3.73 3.55
C THR A 312 -2.95 -3.52 2.40
N ASN A 313 -3.83 -2.54 2.56
CA ASN A 313 -4.65 -2.03 1.48
C ASN A 313 -4.48 -0.52 1.41
N ILE A 314 -3.48 -0.07 0.66
CA ILE A 314 -3.05 1.34 0.64
C ILE A 314 -4.12 2.27 0.09
N PHE A 315 -4.85 1.82 -0.94
CA PHE A 315 -5.93 2.60 -1.56
C PHE A 315 -7.31 2.33 -0.95
N GLY A 316 -7.45 1.33 -0.08
CA GLY A 316 -8.73 1.01 0.56
C GLY A 316 -9.79 0.53 -0.42
N ASN A 317 -11.05 0.59 0.02
CA ASN A 317 -12.20 0.46 -0.87
C ASN A 317 -12.56 1.85 -1.36
N ASP A 318 -12.15 2.17 -2.57
CA ASP A 318 -12.45 3.44 -3.15
C ASP A 318 -13.85 3.48 -3.79
N SER A 319 -14.34 4.69 -3.97
CA SER A 319 -15.74 4.97 -4.31
C SER A 319 -16.19 4.51 -5.72
N ALA A 320 -15.28 4.02 -6.56
CA ALA A 320 -15.56 3.54 -7.90
C ALA A 320 -14.91 2.18 -8.22
N GLU A 321 -14.64 1.37 -7.19
CA GLU A 321 -14.03 0.03 -7.30
C GLU A 321 -14.49 -0.75 -8.55
N GLY A 322 -13.52 -1.18 -9.36
CA GLY A 322 -13.76 -1.88 -10.63
C GLY A 322 -13.93 -0.96 -11.84
N ALA A 323 -13.87 0.36 -11.67
CA ALA A 323 -13.78 1.32 -12.76
C ALA A 323 -12.48 1.17 -13.56
N LEU A 324 -11.45 0.52 -13.00
CA LEU A 324 -10.24 0.11 -13.69
C LEU A 324 -10.37 -1.18 -14.50
N GLY A 325 -11.40 -2.00 -14.24
CA GLY A 325 -11.65 -3.26 -14.96
C GLY A 325 -11.90 -3.12 -16.48
N PRO A 326 -11.87 -4.24 -17.24
CA PRO A 326 -12.11 -4.25 -18.68
C PRO A 326 -13.53 -3.76 -18.99
N SER A 327 -13.63 -2.66 -19.74
CA SER A 327 -14.89 -2.02 -20.12
C SER A 327 -15.80 -2.99 -20.90
N THR A 328 -16.82 -3.55 -20.26
CA THR A 328 -18.00 -4.10 -20.94
C THR A 328 -18.91 -2.93 -21.35
N GLY A 329 -18.58 -2.33 -22.49
CA GLY A 329 -19.30 -1.30 -23.25
C GLY A 329 -20.42 -0.48 -22.58
N THR A 330 -20.20 0.83 -22.42
CA THR A 330 -20.78 1.89 -23.29
C THR A 330 -20.26 3.25 -22.82
N ASN A 331 -19.65 3.99 -23.76
CA ASN A 331 -19.22 5.40 -23.73
C ASN A 331 -17.98 5.82 -22.92
N GLY A 332 -16.98 6.32 -23.67
CA GLY A 332 -16.10 7.40 -23.22
C GLY A 332 -14.75 7.03 -22.62
N THR A 333 -14.09 5.95 -23.04
CA THR A 333 -12.71 5.67 -22.59
C THR A 333 -11.74 6.63 -23.28
N THR A 334 -11.19 7.59 -22.53
CA THR A 334 -10.01 8.36 -22.96
C THR A 334 -8.81 7.81 -22.20
N THR A 335 -8.02 6.96 -22.86
CA THR A 335 -6.74 6.45 -22.34
C THR A 335 -5.63 7.41 -22.76
N VAL A 336 -4.89 7.98 -21.82
CA VAL A 336 -3.69 8.77 -22.09
C VAL A 336 -2.58 8.24 -21.17
N THR A 337 -1.49 7.79 -21.79
CA THR A 337 -0.28 7.35 -21.10
C THR A 337 0.75 8.48 -21.18
N THR A 338 1.25 8.96 -20.04
CA THR A 338 2.36 9.91 -19.98
C THR A 338 3.68 9.13 -19.91
N THR A 339 4.55 9.32 -20.91
CA THR A 339 5.92 8.78 -20.94
C THR A 339 6.90 9.94 -21.01
N ASP A 340 7.65 10.17 -19.94
CA ASP A 340 8.86 11.00 -19.97
C ASP A 340 10.08 10.05 -19.94
N GLY A 341 10.82 9.96 -21.06
CA GLY A 341 12.06 9.18 -21.15
C GLY A 341 12.49 8.87 -22.59
N GLU A 342 13.58 9.50 -23.04
CA GLU A 342 14.17 9.45 -24.39
C GLU A 342 14.62 8.06 -24.88
N GLY A 343 14.14 7.69 -26.07
CA GLY A 343 14.94 7.28 -27.22
C GLY A 343 15.76 5.98 -27.17
N ALA A 344 15.21 4.90 -27.75
CA ALA A 344 15.92 4.08 -28.73
C ALA A 344 14.92 3.33 -29.63
N THR A 345 15.03 3.57 -30.94
CA THR A 345 14.32 2.79 -31.97
C THR A 345 15.23 1.65 -32.44
N THR A 346 14.67 0.45 -32.67
CA THR A 346 14.76 -0.25 -33.96
C THR A 346 13.83 -1.48 -34.02
N ASN A 347 13.29 -1.67 -35.22
CA ASN A 347 12.26 -2.59 -35.72
C ASN A 347 12.57 -4.10 -35.72
N GLY A 348 11.51 -4.89 -35.89
CA GLY A 348 11.47 -6.15 -36.68
C GLY A 348 10.70 -7.26 -35.96
N ASP A 349 9.41 -7.47 -36.25
CA ASP A 349 8.87 -8.45 -37.24
C ASP A 349 9.20 -9.90 -36.83
N GLY A 350 8.32 -10.87 -36.65
CA GLY A 350 6.92 -11.11 -36.98
C GLY A 350 6.74 -12.65 -36.92
N THR A 351 5.49 -13.12 -37.01
CA THR A 351 5.08 -14.50 -37.37
C THR A 351 4.40 -15.35 -36.28
N THR A 352 3.21 -15.77 -36.67
CA THR A 352 2.22 -16.67 -36.10
C THR A 352 2.55 -18.16 -36.29
N THR A 353 2.12 -19.01 -35.35
CA THR A 353 1.64 -20.41 -35.55
C THR A 353 1.11 -20.88 -34.18
N GLY A 354 -0.10 -21.42 -33.97
CA GLY A 354 -0.95 -22.27 -34.80
C GLY A 354 -0.66 -23.74 -34.49
N GLY A 355 -1.48 -24.39 -33.66
CA GLY A 355 -1.35 -25.83 -33.40
C GLY A 355 -2.24 -26.38 -32.29
N ASP A 356 -3.46 -26.80 -32.66
CA ASP A 356 -4.36 -27.68 -31.90
C ASP A 356 -3.72 -29.05 -31.58
N GLY A 357 -4.15 -29.67 -30.48
CA GLY A 357 -3.85 -31.05 -30.15
C GLY A 357 -4.68 -31.57 -28.97
N ALA A 358 -5.86 -32.11 -29.27
CA ALA A 358 -6.80 -32.72 -28.34
C ALA A 358 -6.39 -34.16 -27.90
N THR A 359 -7.19 -34.71 -26.97
CA THR A 359 -7.41 -36.14 -26.59
C THR A 359 -6.35 -36.80 -25.69
N THR A 360 -6.65 -37.58 -24.62
CA THR A 360 -7.84 -38.38 -24.24
C THR A 360 -7.91 -38.66 -22.72
N ALA A 361 -9.15 -38.97 -22.29
CA ALA A 361 -9.73 -39.43 -21.04
C ALA A 361 -9.00 -40.45 -20.12
N GLY A 362 -9.50 -40.50 -18.88
CA GLY A 362 -9.81 -41.78 -18.21
C GLY A 362 -9.82 -41.74 -16.67
N GLY A 363 -10.99 -41.95 -16.04
CA GLY A 363 -11.08 -42.49 -14.68
C GLY A 363 -12.22 -41.97 -13.78
N GLU A 364 -13.42 -42.52 -13.93
CA GLU A 364 -14.48 -42.51 -12.91
C GLU A 364 -14.15 -43.45 -11.73
N THR A 365 -14.66 -43.14 -10.53
CA THR A 365 -15.45 -44.01 -9.61
C THR A 365 -15.64 -43.28 -8.27
N THR A 366 -16.84 -42.75 -8.00
CA THR A 366 -17.95 -43.32 -7.19
C THR A 366 -17.72 -43.42 -5.67
N GLY A 367 -18.64 -42.83 -4.90
CA GLY A 367 -18.76 -43.01 -3.45
C GLY A 367 -19.70 -42.01 -2.79
N ALA A 368 -21.01 -42.26 -2.88
CA ALA A 368 -22.06 -41.51 -2.16
C ALA A 368 -22.16 -41.95 -0.69
N SER A 369 -22.54 -41.05 0.23
CA SER A 369 -23.84 -41.06 0.94
C SER A 369 -23.85 -40.11 2.15
N THR A 370 -24.79 -39.15 2.10
CA THR A 370 -25.72 -38.67 3.16
C THR A 370 -25.39 -38.87 4.64
N THR A 371 -25.64 -37.85 5.48
CA THR A 371 -26.81 -37.79 6.39
C THR A 371 -26.99 -36.36 6.93
N ASP A 372 -28.28 -36.04 7.07
CA ASP A 372 -28.98 -34.83 7.45
C ASP A 372 -29.04 -34.61 8.98
N GLY A 373 -29.44 -33.40 9.40
CA GLY A 373 -30.17 -33.20 10.66
C GLY A 373 -29.60 -32.26 11.72
N GLY A 374 -30.34 -31.17 11.98
CA GLY A 374 -30.74 -30.86 13.37
C GLY A 374 -30.41 -29.47 13.92
N THR A 375 -31.38 -28.57 13.83
CA THR A 375 -31.50 -27.30 14.55
C THR A 375 -31.79 -27.47 16.05
N THR A 376 -31.23 -26.62 16.91
CA THR A 376 -31.85 -26.20 18.19
C THR A 376 -31.61 -24.73 18.46
N THR A 377 -32.70 -23.99 18.60
CA THR A 377 -32.83 -22.69 19.24
C THR A 377 -32.69 -22.86 20.77
N ASP A 378 -32.01 -21.93 21.45
CA ASP A 378 -32.39 -21.54 22.82
C ASP A 378 -32.01 -20.09 23.09
N ASP A 379 -32.96 -19.39 23.68
CA ASP A 379 -32.98 -17.96 23.97
C ASP A 379 -32.42 -17.69 25.38
N GLY A 380 -31.85 -16.50 25.62
CA GLY A 380 -31.96 -15.92 26.95
C GLY A 380 -30.81 -15.03 27.43
N LEU A 381 -31.11 -13.73 27.43
CA LEU A 381 -31.00 -12.86 28.61
C LEU A 381 -29.58 -12.41 29.03
N LEU A 382 -29.26 -11.13 28.79
CA LEU A 382 -28.98 -10.13 29.84
C LEU A 382 -28.62 -8.77 29.20
N ALA A 383 -29.55 -7.82 29.34
CA ALA A 383 -29.29 -6.39 29.21
C ALA A 383 -28.92 -5.85 30.60
N LEU A 384 -27.84 -5.06 30.68
CA LEU A 384 -27.66 -4.04 31.72
C LEU A 384 -27.03 -2.79 31.10
N GLU A 385 -27.66 -1.67 31.42
CA GLU A 385 -27.45 -0.30 30.94
C GLU A 385 -26.14 0.36 31.42
N PRO A 386 -25.75 1.49 30.80
CA PRO A 386 -24.56 2.27 31.15
C PRO A 386 -24.79 3.16 32.38
N THR A 387 -23.77 3.28 33.23
CA THR A 387 -23.71 4.28 34.30
C THR A 387 -23.07 5.56 33.82
N ASP A 388 -23.86 6.62 33.83
CA ASP A 388 -23.47 8.02 33.77
C ASP A 388 -23.29 8.53 35.21
N VAL A 389 -22.11 9.02 35.59
CA VAL A 389 -21.95 9.92 36.76
C VAL A 389 -20.79 10.89 36.53
N ALA A 390 -21.16 12.17 36.52
CA ALA A 390 -20.29 13.33 36.59
C ALA A 390 -19.52 13.46 37.91
N SER A 391 -18.27 13.89 37.84
CA SER A 391 -17.64 14.97 38.65
C SER A 391 -16.24 15.26 38.12
#